data_AF-A0A536Q449-F1
#
_entry.id   AF-A0A536Q449-F1
#
_cell.length_a   1.000
_cell.length_b   1.000
_cell.length_c   1.000
_cell.angle_alpha   90.00
_cell.angle_beta   90.00
_cell.angle_gamma   90.00
#
_symmetry.space_group_name_H-M   'P 1'
#
loop_
_entity.id
_entity.type
_entity.pdbx_description
1 polymer ?
#
loop_
_entity_poly.entity_id
_entity_poly.type
_entity_poly.pdbx_seq_one_letter_code
_entity_poly.pdbx_strand_id
1 'polypeptide(L)'
;MKELDGRGRGQGAARVAGEGFEHESAEHRTESLPARTALGVQPEVVEHHPVEGLERRLRLAEKSADLLVDGGYVRFEPRAHQSPIIGVRTGFRGRSAPSTLYHWLDVASRTYRAEAIVLKTNDFAEADRILVLFTRHFGKVRVVAKGIRRATSRMAGHAEPLTHATYQLARGRELDVLTGAEARALYREMRDNLALIAAGWYVAELVDRFTADRVPSAPLFDLLESALRSLDAGTSAPVVCRWFDLHLLDRSGFRPELGVCAQCRKPLAEATNAWEPAAGGVICVACAARLSYVAPLSVRALKSLRYLLVSDLDTAARLRLDATLGHELDRHLRAFLRYVIDRDIATARLMDELRDLKQPARVS
;
A
#
# COMPACT_ATOMS: atom_id res chain seq x y z
N MET A 1 -34.94 12.31 63.67
CA MET A 1 -34.05 12.29 64.84
C MET A 1 -32.65 12.69 64.36
N LYS A 2 -32.29 13.97 64.62
CA LYS A 2 -31.02 14.71 64.40
C LYS A 2 -30.59 14.91 62.93
N GLU A 3 -30.61 16.11 62.31
CA GLU A 3 -30.02 17.44 62.64
C GLU A 3 -28.52 17.38 62.92
N LEU A 4 -27.62 18.28 62.51
CA LEU A 4 -27.58 19.57 61.79
C LEU A 4 -26.07 19.89 61.58
N ASP A 5 -25.66 20.58 60.50
CA ASP A 5 -25.06 21.95 60.47
C ASP A 5 -23.64 22.05 61.10
N GLY A 6 -22.64 22.81 60.65
CA GLY A 6 -22.51 23.98 59.78
C GLY A 6 -21.03 24.45 59.92
N ARG A 7 -20.40 25.11 58.93
CA ARG A 7 -20.35 26.58 58.69
C ARG A 7 -18.96 27.18 58.94
N GLY A 8 -18.63 28.18 58.11
CA GLY A 8 -17.56 29.20 58.27
C GLY A 8 -16.76 29.36 56.98
N ARG A 9 -17.07 30.22 55.99
CA ARG A 9 -17.18 31.71 55.91
C ARG A 9 -15.91 32.50 56.31
N GLY A 10 -15.38 33.25 55.33
CA GLY A 10 -14.42 34.36 55.45
C GLY A 10 -13.70 34.59 54.11
N GLN A 11 -14.27 35.35 53.17
CA GLN A 11 -14.04 36.80 52.90
C GLN A 11 -12.66 37.15 52.30
N GLY A 12 -12.70 37.78 51.11
CA GLY A 12 -11.55 38.38 50.44
C GLY A 12 -11.91 38.83 49.02
N ALA A 13 -12.51 40.01 48.91
CA ALA A 13 -12.96 40.63 47.66
C ALA A 13 -11.81 41.35 46.93
N ALA A 14 -11.88 41.40 45.59
CA ALA A 14 -11.36 42.52 44.81
C ALA A 14 -12.22 42.68 43.54
N ARG A 15 -12.86 43.86 43.44
CA ARG A 15 -13.69 44.35 42.33
C ARG A 15 -12.80 45.05 41.30
N VAL A 16 -13.14 44.96 40.01
CA VAL A 16 -13.11 46.06 39.02
C VAL A 16 -14.15 45.69 37.93
N ALA A 17 -15.38 46.21 38.02
CA ALA A 17 -15.93 47.32 37.24
C ALA A 17 -16.07 47.00 35.74
N GLY A 18 -17.33 46.85 35.31
CA GLY A 18 -17.72 46.72 33.92
C GLY A 18 -18.20 48.05 33.33
N GLU A 19 -17.92 48.22 32.05
CA GLU A 19 -18.60 49.10 31.12
C GLU A 19 -18.91 48.17 29.92
N GLY A 20 -20.18 47.84 29.67
CA GLY A 20 -21.07 48.67 28.87
C GLY A 20 -20.92 48.25 27.41
N PHE A 21 -21.65 47.21 26.97
CA PHE A 21 -21.85 46.94 25.55
C PHE A 21 -23.34 47.02 25.24
N GLU A 22 -23.71 48.17 24.70
CA GLU A 22 -25.01 48.45 24.12
C GLU A 22 -25.19 47.62 22.85
N HIS A 23 -26.41 47.12 22.67
CA HIS A 23 -26.90 46.62 21.40
C HIS A 23 -27.05 47.80 20.44
N GLU A 24 -26.26 47.82 19.36
CA GLU A 24 -26.53 48.72 18.23
C GLU A 24 -26.71 47.95 16.94
N SER A 25 -27.79 48.32 16.28
CA SER A 25 -28.46 47.63 15.20
C SER A 25 -27.69 47.70 13.88
N ALA A 26 -27.92 46.70 13.04
CA ALA A 26 -27.58 46.72 11.63
C ALA A 26 -28.28 47.89 10.94
N GLU A 27 -27.50 48.81 10.35
CA GLU A 27 -27.74 49.39 9.03
C GLU A 27 -26.64 50.40 8.65
N HIS A 28 -26.26 50.40 7.38
CA HIS A 28 -25.39 51.34 6.68
C HIS A 28 -23.87 51.22 6.90
N ARG A 29 -23.23 50.39 6.07
CA ARG A 29 -21.97 50.72 5.36
C ARG A 29 -21.81 49.84 4.11
N THR A 30 -22.35 50.34 3.01
CA THR A 30 -21.98 49.96 1.65
C THR A 30 -20.62 50.57 1.32
N GLU A 31 -19.55 49.81 1.52
CA GLU A 31 -18.25 50.10 0.90
C GLU A 31 -17.84 48.91 0.03
N SER A 32 -17.74 49.18 -1.27
CA SER A 32 -17.30 48.27 -2.32
C SER A 32 -15.87 47.79 -2.07
N LEU A 33 -15.69 46.47 -2.01
CA LEU A 33 -14.37 45.83 -2.02
C LEU A 33 -13.63 46.14 -3.34
N PRO A 34 -12.35 46.57 -3.29
CA PRO A 34 -11.57 46.85 -4.48
C PRO A 34 -11.25 45.57 -5.26
N ALA A 35 -11.29 45.69 -6.58
CA ALA A 35 -10.99 44.63 -7.53
C ALA A 35 -9.61 44.01 -7.30
N ARG A 36 -9.57 42.67 -7.38
CA ARG A 36 -8.36 41.84 -7.31
C ARG A 36 -7.27 42.35 -8.27
N THR A 37 -6.20 42.88 -7.72
CA THR A 37 -4.94 43.10 -8.45
C THR A 37 -4.26 41.75 -8.67
N ALA A 38 -4.01 41.41 -9.93
CA ALA A 38 -3.40 40.18 -10.38
C ALA A 38 -1.93 40.09 -9.92
N LEU A 39 -1.63 39.21 -8.96
CA LEU A 39 -0.28 38.67 -8.78
C LEU A 39 -0.05 37.65 -9.89
N GLY A 40 0.58 38.10 -10.98
CA GLY A 40 0.99 37.26 -12.10
C GLY A 40 2.11 36.31 -11.71
N VAL A 41 1.75 35.12 -11.26
CA VAL A 41 2.66 33.95 -11.27
C VAL A 41 2.45 33.26 -12.62
N GLN A 42 3.37 33.47 -13.55
CA GLN A 42 3.42 32.74 -14.82
C GLN A 42 3.93 31.31 -14.52
N PRO A 43 3.19 30.24 -14.86
CA PRO A 43 3.72 28.89 -14.76
C PRO A 43 4.82 28.70 -15.82
N GLU A 44 6.05 28.51 -15.37
CA GLU A 44 7.16 28.13 -16.23
C GLU A 44 7.04 26.64 -16.58
N VAL A 45 6.83 26.35 -17.86
CA VAL A 45 6.81 24.99 -18.40
C VAL A 45 8.26 24.54 -18.53
N VAL A 46 8.69 23.61 -17.67
CA VAL A 46 9.97 22.92 -17.85
C VAL A 46 9.80 21.88 -18.95
N GLU A 47 10.04 22.30 -20.20
CA GLU A 47 10.25 21.38 -21.31
C GLU A 47 11.56 20.63 -21.05
N HIS A 48 11.49 19.43 -20.46
CA HIS A 48 12.39 18.28 -20.61
C HIS A 48 12.09 17.25 -19.50
N HIS A 49 10.96 16.55 -19.61
CA HIS A 49 10.72 15.34 -18.83
C HIS A 49 11.49 14.19 -19.53
N PRO A 50 12.41 13.47 -18.87
CA PRO A 50 13.28 12.48 -19.52
C PRO A 50 12.52 11.15 -19.67
N VAL A 51 11.46 11.13 -20.46
CA VAL A 51 10.79 9.89 -20.90
C VAL A 51 11.14 9.57 -22.36
N GLU A 52 11.67 10.52 -23.12
CA GLU A 52 12.23 10.28 -24.44
C GLU A 52 13.64 9.68 -24.33
N GLY A 53 13.69 8.35 -24.26
CA GLY A 53 14.96 7.62 -24.27
C GLY A 53 14.88 6.15 -23.86
N LEU A 54 13.71 5.64 -23.48
CA LEU A 54 13.56 4.24 -23.06
C LEU A 54 13.97 3.25 -24.18
N GLU A 55 13.69 3.58 -25.43
CA GLU A 55 14.04 2.74 -26.60
C GLU A 55 15.53 2.72 -26.93
N ARG A 56 16.29 3.78 -26.62
CA ARG A 56 17.76 3.79 -26.77
C ARG A 56 18.48 3.15 -25.59
N ARG A 57 17.89 3.17 -24.39
CA ARG A 57 18.51 2.64 -23.15
C ARG A 57 18.46 1.10 -23.03
N LEU A 58 17.61 0.43 -23.81
CA LEU A 58 17.53 -1.03 -23.87
C LEU A 58 18.59 -1.68 -24.78
N ARG A 59 19.34 -0.89 -25.58
CA ARG A 59 20.46 -1.41 -26.41
C ARG A 59 21.74 -1.71 -25.63
N LEU A 60 21.73 -1.65 -24.29
CA LEU A 60 22.85 -2.10 -23.45
C LEU A 60 22.83 -3.61 -23.16
N ALA A 61 21.98 -4.37 -23.86
CA ALA A 61 22.11 -5.82 -23.95
C ALA A 61 23.11 -6.20 -25.04
N GLU A 62 24.41 -6.15 -24.73
CA GLU A 62 25.43 -6.87 -25.51
C GLU A 62 26.70 -7.07 -24.67
N LYS A 63 26.54 -7.75 -23.53
CA LYS A 63 27.51 -8.66 -22.89
C LYS A 63 26.96 -9.10 -21.53
N SER A 64 26.11 -10.11 -21.62
CA SER A 64 25.77 -11.03 -20.54
C SER A 64 27.04 -11.71 -20.02
N ALA A 65 27.26 -11.67 -18.70
CA ALA A 65 28.10 -12.63 -17.99
C ALA A 65 27.19 -13.44 -17.05
N ASP A 66 26.72 -14.55 -17.60
CA ASP A 66 26.44 -15.85 -16.99
C ASP A 66 25.89 -15.90 -15.56
N LEU A 67 24.58 -16.10 -15.45
CA LEU A 67 23.99 -16.85 -14.35
C LEU A 67 23.58 -18.22 -14.91
N LEU A 68 24.36 -19.25 -14.63
CA LEU A 68 24.03 -20.63 -15.00
C LEU A 68 22.83 -21.10 -14.18
N VAL A 69 21.68 -21.29 -14.85
CA VAL A 69 20.52 -22.00 -14.32
C VAL A 69 20.10 -23.04 -15.36
N ASP A 70 20.37 -24.31 -15.05
CA ASP A 70 19.85 -25.53 -15.70
C ASP A 70 19.55 -25.45 -17.22
N GLY A 71 20.60 -25.27 -18.02
CA GLY A 71 20.70 -25.84 -19.37
C GLY A 71 19.73 -25.35 -20.46
N GLY A 72 18.94 -24.29 -20.24
CA GLY A 72 17.97 -23.80 -21.21
C GLY A 72 18.07 -22.30 -21.46
N TYR A 73 18.32 -21.92 -22.72
CA TYR A 73 18.23 -20.52 -23.17
C TYR A 73 16.77 -20.06 -23.16
N VAL A 74 16.44 -19.05 -22.35
CA VAL A 74 15.12 -18.37 -22.41
C VAL A 74 15.24 -17.16 -23.32
N ARG A 75 14.56 -17.22 -24.47
CA ARG A 75 14.47 -16.12 -25.44
C ARG A 75 13.54 -15.03 -24.89
N PHE A 76 14.03 -13.79 -24.87
CA PHE A 76 13.31 -12.61 -24.36
C PHE A 76 12.52 -11.96 -25.50
N GLU A 77 11.19 -11.89 -25.39
CA GLU A 77 10.35 -11.04 -26.24
C GLU A 77 9.54 -10.09 -25.36
N PRO A 78 9.77 -8.76 -25.41
CA PRO A 78 9.05 -7.81 -24.57
C PRO A 78 7.64 -7.55 -25.12
N ARG A 79 6.61 -7.83 -24.32
CA ARG A 79 5.25 -7.29 -24.54
C ARG A 79 5.19 -5.86 -24.01
N ALA A 80 4.98 -4.91 -24.93
CA ALA A 80 4.71 -3.52 -24.60
C ALA A 80 3.34 -3.40 -23.89
N HIS A 81 3.34 -3.22 -22.56
CA HIS A 81 2.15 -2.75 -21.85
C HIS A 81 2.18 -1.22 -21.83
N GLN A 82 1.36 -0.61 -22.69
CA GLN A 82 1.00 0.80 -22.60
C GLN A 82 0.06 0.98 -21.40
N SER A 83 0.52 1.66 -20.36
CA SER A 83 -0.36 2.25 -19.34
C SER A 83 -0.35 3.76 -19.55
N PRO A 84 -1.50 4.42 -19.82
CA PRO A 84 -1.54 5.86 -19.91
C PRO A 84 -1.48 6.47 -18.50
N ILE A 85 -0.52 7.36 -18.28
CA ILE A 85 -0.52 8.32 -17.18
C ILE A 85 -1.65 9.31 -17.44
N ILE A 86 -2.48 9.54 -16.43
CA ILE A 86 -3.56 10.54 -16.43
C ILE A 86 -2.93 11.93 -16.65
N GLY A 87 -3.08 12.44 -17.87
CA GLY A 87 -2.84 13.83 -18.23
C GLY A 87 -4.08 14.35 -18.94
N VAL A 88 -4.89 15.15 -18.25
CA VAL A 88 -6.01 15.86 -18.87
C VAL A 88 -5.43 16.93 -19.79
N ARG A 89 -5.55 16.72 -21.11
CA ARG A 89 -5.63 17.82 -22.08
C ARG A 89 -6.69 17.50 -23.12
N THR A 90 -7.66 18.40 -23.17
CA THR A 90 -8.75 18.50 -24.13
C THR A 90 -8.21 18.82 -25.52
N GLY A 91 -8.67 18.10 -26.55
CA GLY A 91 -8.47 18.50 -27.93
C GLY A 91 -8.51 17.36 -28.96
N PHE A 92 -9.61 17.32 -29.73
CA PHE A 92 -9.79 16.67 -31.03
C PHE A 92 -10.29 15.21 -31.16
N ARG A 93 -11.60 15.16 -31.45
CA ARG A 93 -12.38 14.34 -32.42
C ARG A 93 -11.69 13.17 -33.13
N GLY A 94 -12.08 11.96 -32.71
CA GLY A 94 -12.01 10.73 -33.50
C GLY A 94 -12.77 9.62 -32.77
N ARG A 95 -13.74 8.98 -33.42
CA ARG A 95 -14.65 8.00 -32.78
C ARG A 95 -13.90 6.72 -32.41
N SER A 96 -13.66 6.52 -31.12
CA SER A 96 -13.51 5.19 -30.52
C SER A 96 -14.24 5.20 -29.18
N ALA A 97 -15.01 4.14 -28.92
CA ALA A 97 -15.93 4.06 -27.80
C ALA A 97 -15.20 4.20 -26.45
N PRO A 98 -15.71 4.99 -25.48
CA PRO A 98 -15.02 5.18 -24.20
C PRO A 98 -15.11 3.93 -23.32
N SER A 99 -14.03 3.61 -22.61
CA SER A 99 -13.99 2.70 -21.45
C SER A 99 -14.79 3.21 -20.23
N THR A 100 -15.59 4.26 -20.40
CA THR A 100 -16.36 4.98 -19.38
C THR A 100 -17.74 4.35 -19.08
N LEU A 101 -18.04 3.18 -19.66
CA LEU A 101 -19.33 2.50 -19.45
C LEU A 101 -19.54 1.90 -18.06
N TYR A 102 -18.52 1.88 -17.19
CA TYR A 102 -18.67 1.37 -15.82
C TYR A 102 -19.07 2.43 -14.77
N HIS A 103 -19.12 3.72 -15.12
CA HIS A 103 -19.39 4.77 -14.12
C HIS A 103 -20.84 5.25 -14.04
N TRP A 104 -21.72 4.89 -14.98
CA TRP A 104 -23.05 5.52 -15.11
C TRP A 104 -24.26 4.59 -15.06
N LEU A 105 -24.09 3.28 -14.84
CA LEU A 105 -25.23 2.34 -14.77
C LEU A 105 -25.56 1.82 -13.36
N ASP A 106 -24.86 2.25 -12.31
CA ASP A 106 -25.08 1.70 -10.95
C ASP A 106 -25.47 2.73 -9.88
N VAL A 107 -26.12 3.83 -10.30
CA VAL A 107 -26.70 4.82 -9.38
C VAL A 107 -28.12 4.41 -8.93
N ALA A 108 -28.72 3.38 -9.55
CA ALA A 108 -30.09 2.96 -9.27
C ALA A 108 -30.20 1.79 -8.28
N SER A 109 -29.16 0.96 -8.11
CA SER A 109 -29.24 -0.21 -7.25
C SER A 109 -28.77 0.09 -5.83
N ARG A 110 -29.63 -0.14 -4.84
CA ARG A 110 -29.29 0.01 -3.42
C ARG A 110 -28.32 -1.08 -2.94
N THR A 111 -28.14 -2.13 -3.74
CA THR A 111 -27.32 -3.30 -3.48
C THR A 111 -26.47 -3.65 -4.68
N TYR A 112 -25.20 -3.96 -4.47
CA TYR A 112 -24.25 -4.32 -5.52
C TYR A 112 -23.47 -5.57 -5.14
N ARG A 113 -22.85 -6.20 -6.15
CA ARG A 113 -21.94 -7.34 -5.96
C ARG A 113 -20.50 -6.92 -6.20
N ALA A 114 -19.61 -7.36 -5.33
CA ALA A 114 -18.19 -7.05 -5.43
C ALA A 114 -17.35 -8.29 -5.17
N GLU A 115 -16.47 -8.62 -6.10
CA GLU A 115 -15.35 -9.51 -5.82
C GLU A 115 -14.36 -8.78 -4.91
N ALA A 116 -14.02 -9.38 -3.78
CA ALA A 116 -13.20 -8.73 -2.77
C ALA A 116 -12.35 -9.72 -1.96
N ILE A 117 -11.29 -9.18 -1.38
CA ILE A 117 -10.46 -9.83 -0.35
C ILE A 117 -10.63 -9.06 0.96
N VAL A 118 -10.88 -9.75 2.06
CA VAL A 118 -10.93 -9.13 3.41
C VAL A 118 -9.50 -8.75 3.83
N LEU A 119 -9.21 -7.45 3.94
CA LEU A 119 -7.90 -7.00 4.40
C LEU A 119 -7.75 -7.13 5.93
N LYS A 120 -8.79 -6.71 6.67
CA LYS A 120 -8.83 -6.75 8.13
C LYS A 120 -10.26 -6.69 8.66
N THR A 121 -10.42 -7.06 9.92
CA THR A 121 -11.68 -7.00 10.65
C THR A 121 -11.53 -6.35 12.00
N ASN A 122 -12.57 -5.63 12.41
CA ASN A 122 -12.67 -5.03 13.74
C ASN A 122 -14.00 -5.45 14.36
N ASP A 123 -13.99 -5.90 15.62
CA ASP A 123 -15.22 -6.12 16.37
C ASP A 123 -16.00 -4.80 16.53
N PHE A 124 -17.32 -4.86 16.37
CA PHE A 124 -18.20 -3.70 16.43
C PHE A 124 -19.51 -4.07 17.11
N ALA A 125 -20.03 -3.20 17.98
CA ALA A 125 -21.20 -3.49 18.79
C ALA A 125 -21.08 -4.85 19.53
N GLU A 126 -22.21 -5.43 19.95
CA GLU A 126 -22.19 -6.71 20.68
C GLU A 126 -21.95 -7.92 19.79
N ALA A 127 -22.51 -7.94 18.58
CA ALA A 127 -22.53 -9.13 17.72
C ALA A 127 -22.05 -8.88 16.28
N ASP A 128 -21.54 -7.69 15.97
CA ASP A 128 -21.23 -7.25 14.62
C ASP A 128 -19.70 -7.19 14.40
N ARG A 129 -19.28 -7.06 13.14
CA ARG A 129 -17.92 -6.68 12.78
C ARG A 129 -17.93 -5.62 11.68
N ILE A 130 -16.91 -4.79 11.66
CA ILE A 130 -16.56 -3.98 10.49
C ILE A 130 -15.49 -4.73 9.71
N LEU A 131 -15.76 -4.98 8.43
CA LEU A 131 -14.81 -5.55 7.47
C LEU A 131 -14.23 -4.42 6.63
N VAL A 132 -12.93 -4.47 6.38
CA VAL A 132 -12.28 -3.66 5.34
C VAL A 132 -12.02 -4.57 4.15
N LEU A 133 -12.80 -4.37 3.09
CA LEU A 133 -12.73 -5.16 1.86
C LEU A 133 -11.92 -4.39 0.82
N PHE A 134 -10.94 -5.04 0.21
CA PHE A 134 -10.37 -4.54 -1.03
C PHE A 134 -11.09 -5.19 -2.20
N THR A 135 -11.85 -4.38 -2.93
CA THR A 135 -12.67 -4.84 -4.03
C THR A 135 -11.99 -4.53 -5.36
N ARG A 136 -12.14 -5.43 -6.34
CA ARG A 136 -11.51 -5.27 -7.65
C ARG A 136 -11.99 -4.03 -8.41
N HIS A 137 -13.26 -3.67 -8.25
CA HIS A 137 -13.93 -2.64 -9.04
C HIS A 137 -14.42 -1.41 -8.26
N PHE A 138 -14.46 -1.46 -6.93
CA PHE A 138 -14.92 -0.35 -6.09
C PHE A 138 -13.84 0.16 -5.11
N GLY A 139 -12.62 -0.37 -5.20
CA GLY A 139 -11.51 -0.02 -4.31
C GLY A 139 -11.73 -0.55 -2.89
N LYS A 140 -11.13 0.15 -1.93
CA LYS A 140 -11.28 -0.19 -0.51
C LYS A 140 -12.65 0.26 0.00
N VAL A 141 -13.42 -0.69 0.55
CA VAL A 141 -14.78 -0.48 1.05
C VAL A 141 -14.88 -0.98 2.48
N ARG A 142 -15.49 -0.17 3.35
CA ARG A 142 -15.78 -0.54 4.73
C ARG A 142 -17.22 -1.04 4.84
N VAL A 143 -17.40 -2.20 5.45
CA VAL A 143 -18.68 -2.91 5.49
C VAL A 143 -19.01 -3.33 6.92
N VAL A 144 -20.24 -3.09 7.37
CA VAL A 144 -20.76 -3.67 8.62
C VAL A 144 -21.40 -5.03 8.33
N ALA A 145 -20.94 -6.05 9.05
CA ALA A 145 -21.47 -7.40 9.06
C ALA A 145 -22.28 -7.61 10.35
N LYS A 146 -23.60 -7.45 10.24
CA LYS A 146 -24.52 -7.50 11.39
C LYS A 146 -24.73 -8.93 11.90
N GLY A 147 -24.69 -9.12 13.21
CA GLY A 147 -24.89 -10.41 13.87
C GLY A 147 -23.85 -11.47 13.52
N ILE A 148 -22.74 -11.07 12.88
CA ILE A 148 -21.74 -11.99 12.31
C ILE A 148 -21.02 -12.83 13.37
N ARG A 149 -20.92 -12.32 14.61
CA ARG A 149 -20.28 -12.99 15.75
C ARG A 149 -21.21 -13.96 16.48
N ARG A 150 -22.50 -14.04 16.12
CA ARG A 150 -23.43 -15.01 16.69
C ARG A 150 -23.00 -16.42 16.27
N ALA A 151 -23.08 -17.38 17.19
CA ALA A 151 -22.74 -18.78 16.91
C ALA A 151 -23.57 -19.39 15.75
N THR A 152 -24.77 -18.86 15.49
CA THR A 152 -25.66 -19.29 14.40
C THR A 152 -25.37 -18.61 13.06
N SER A 153 -24.38 -17.72 12.99
CA SER A 153 -24.06 -16.96 11.79
C SER A 153 -23.49 -17.86 10.69
N ARG A 154 -24.22 -17.96 9.57
CA ARG A 154 -23.75 -18.68 8.37
C ARG A 154 -22.64 -17.93 7.62
N MET A 155 -22.43 -16.65 7.93
CA MET A 155 -21.50 -15.78 7.21
C MET A 155 -20.18 -15.57 7.95
N ALA A 156 -20.03 -16.09 9.18
CA ALA A 156 -18.84 -15.87 10.01
C ALA A 156 -17.53 -16.20 9.29
N GLY A 157 -17.46 -17.36 8.63
CA GLY A 157 -16.26 -17.77 7.88
C GLY A 157 -15.93 -16.89 6.68
N HIS A 158 -16.92 -16.17 6.10
CA HIS A 158 -16.68 -15.22 5.00
C HIS A 158 -16.18 -13.86 5.48
N ALA A 159 -16.24 -13.61 6.78
CA ALA A 159 -15.78 -12.37 7.39
C ALA A 159 -14.33 -12.46 7.88
N GLU A 160 -13.66 -13.62 7.77
CA GLU A 160 -12.28 -13.76 8.23
C GLU A 160 -11.27 -13.06 7.30
N PRO A 161 -10.21 -12.44 7.83
CA PRO A 161 -9.14 -11.85 7.01
C PRO A 161 -8.60 -12.82 5.96
N LEU A 162 -8.14 -12.28 4.83
CA LEU A 162 -7.62 -13.00 3.65
C LEU A 162 -8.66 -13.83 2.89
N THR A 163 -9.91 -13.85 3.33
CA THR A 163 -10.98 -14.52 2.57
C THR A 163 -11.24 -13.81 1.25
N HIS A 164 -11.17 -14.55 0.15
CA HIS A 164 -11.52 -14.09 -1.20
C HIS A 164 -12.92 -14.60 -1.58
N ALA A 165 -13.85 -13.68 -1.79
CA ALA A 165 -15.24 -13.99 -2.05
C ALA A 165 -15.92 -12.94 -2.92
N THR A 166 -17.06 -13.31 -3.50
CA THR A 166 -18.02 -12.35 -4.04
C THR A 166 -18.99 -11.94 -2.93
N TYR A 167 -18.96 -10.67 -2.55
CA TYR A 167 -19.81 -10.10 -1.52
C TYR A 167 -21.03 -9.40 -2.14
N GLN A 168 -22.20 -9.61 -1.54
CA GLN A 168 -23.41 -8.84 -1.80
C GLN A 168 -23.50 -7.75 -0.72
N LEU A 169 -23.53 -6.49 -1.16
CA LEU A 169 -23.39 -5.32 -0.31
C LEU A 169 -24.55 -4.35 -0.56
N ALA A 170 -25.15 -3.83 0.50
CA ALA A 170 -26.09 -2.71 0.40
C ALA A 170 -25.36 -1.38 0.69
N ARG A 171 -25.57 -0.37 -0.15
CA ARG A 171 -24.98 0.97 0.03
C ARG A 171 -25.49 1.60 1.32
N GLY A 172 -24.58 1.97 2.20
CA GLY A 172 -24.89 2.77 3.39
C GLY A 172 -24.33 4.18 3.30
N ARG A 173 -24.50 4.97 4.36
CA ARG A 173 -24.02 6.36 4.41
C ARG A 173 -22.50 6.43 4.55
N GLU A 174 -21.96 5.69 5.51
CA GLU A 174 -20.52 5.63 5.81
C GLU A 174 -19.97 4.21 5.64
N LEU A 175 -20.70 3.23 6.15
CA LEU A 175 -20.42 1.81 6.02
C LEU A 175 -21.49 1.16 5.14
N ASP A 176 -21.06 0.39 4.15
CA ASP A 176 -21.99 -0.49 3.44
C ASP A 176 -22.39 -1.65 4.36
N VAL A 177 -23.50 -2.32 4.05
CA VAL A 177 -24.00 -3.44 4.86
C VAL A 177 -23.77 -4.74 4.11
N LEU A 178 -23.17 -5.72 4.78
CA LEU A 178 -23.01 -7.06 4.24
C LEU A 178 -24.36 -7.79 4.22
N THR A 179 -24.82 -8.21 3.05
CA THR A 179 -26.10 -8.93 2.89
C THR A 179 -25.94 -10.37 2.43
N GLY A 180 -24.78 -10.73 1.86
CA GLY A 180 -24.48 -12.09 1.40
C GLY A 180 -23.02 -12.23 1.00
N ALA A 181 -22.51 -13.46 0.94
CA ALA A 181 -21.16 -13.76 0.49
C ALA A 181 -21.11 -15.16 -0.14
N GLU A 182 -20.29 -15.30 -1.17
CA GLU A 182 -20.03 -16.56 -1.86
C GLU A 182 -18.51 -16.73 -2.02
N ALA A 183 -17.94 -17.78 -1.45
CA ALA A 183 -16.49 -18.00 -1.49
C ALA A 183 -15.99 -18.17 -2.92
N ARG A 184 -14.83 -17.56 -3.23
CA ARG A 184 -14.13 -17.71 -4.51
C ARG A 184 -12.88 -18.57 -4.35
N ALA A 185 -12.09 -18.29 -3.31
CA ALA A 185 -10.95 -19.11 -2.92
C ALA A 185 -10.97 -19.34 -1.41
N LEU A 186 -10.54 -20.53 -0.99
CA LEU A 186 -10.51 -20.92 0.42
C LEU A 186 -9.12 -20.84 1.04
N TYR A 187 -8.05 -20.82 0.22
CA TYR A 187 -6.63 -20.83 0.63
C TYR A 187 -6.36 -21.80 1.80
N ARG A 188 -6.55 -23.10 1.56
CA ARG A 188 -6.58 -24.11 2.62
C ARG A 188 -5.22 -24.29 3.28
N GLU A 189 -4.15 -24.34 2.51
CA GLU A 189 -2.79 -24.52 3.04
C GLU A 189 -2.38 -23.33 3.91
N MET A 190 -2.82 -22.13 3.55
CA MET A 190 -2.59 -20.96 4.39
C MET A 190 -3.29 -21.07 5.74
N ARG A 191 -4.53 -21.57 5.81
CA ARG A 191 -5.32 -21.62 7.06
C ARG A 191 -4.68 -22.45 8.16
N ASP A 192 -3.93 -23.49 7.81
CA ASP A 192 -3.31 -24.39 8.76
C ASP A 192 -1.82 -24.05 9.04
N ASN A 193 -1.30 -22.96 8.46
CA ASN A 193 0.09 -22.56 8.60
C ASN A 193 0.23 -21.09 9.02
N LEU A 194 0.52 -20.87 10.30
CA LEU A 194 0.69 -19.54 10.89
C LEU A 194 1.70 -18.65 10.16
N ALA A 195 2.78 -19.21 9.60
CA ALA A 195 3.76 -18.42 8.87
C ALA A 195 3.22 -17.92 7.53
N LEU A 196 2.37 -18.71 6.85
CA LEU A 196 1.68 -18.29 5.63
C LEU A 196 0.58 -17.29 5.93
N ILE A 197 -0.17 -17.47 7.04
CA ILE A 197 -1.16 -16.48 7.51
C ILE A 197 -0.48 -15.13 7.77
N ALA A 198 0.64 -15.12 8.49
CA ALA A 198 1.37 -13.90 8.79
C ALA A 198 1.89 -13.20 7.51
N ALA A 199 2.36 -13.97 6.52
CA ALA A 199 2.75 -13.44 5.21
C ALA A 199 1.54 -12.86 4.43
N GLY A 200 0.39 -13.52 4.50
CA GLY A 200 -0.87 -13.03 3.94
C GLY A 200 -1.33 -11.72 4.58
N TRP A 201 -1.31 -11.64 5.91
CA TRP A 201 -1.61 -10.40 6.63
C TRP A 201 -0.63 -9.28 6.28
N TYR A 202 0.65 -9.60 6.08
CA TYR A 202 1.65 -8.63 5.66
C TYR A 202 1.30 -7.99 4.31
N VAL A 203 1.04 -8.80 3.28
CA VAL A 203 0.67 -8.24 1.97
C VAL A 203 -0.69 -7.51 2.01
N ALA A 204 -1.65 -7.98 2.81
CA ALA A 204 -2.94 -7.31 3.00
C ALA A 204 -2.83 -5.96 3.72
N GLU A 205 -1.99 -5.86 4.76
CA GLU A 205 -1.73 -4.60 5.46
C GLU A 205 -1.07 -3.59 4.52
N LEU A 206 -0.13 -4.04 3.69
CA LEU A 206 0.48 -3.16 2.70
C LEU A 206 -0.54 -2.61 1.72
N VAL A 207 -1.45 -3.45 1.19
CA VAL A 207 -2.55 -2.96 0.34
C VAL A 207 -3.44 -1.96 1.09
N ASP A 208 -3.80 -2.23 2.35
CA ASP A 208 -4.59 -1.29 3.15
C ASP A 208 -3.90 0.08 3.26
N ARG A 209 -2.58 0.11 3.43
CA ARG A 209 -1.82 1.35 3.59
C ARG A 209 -1.57 2.10 2.29
N PHE A 210 -1.40 1.39 1.17
CA PHE A 210 -1.13 1.98 -0.13
C PHE A 210 -2.39 2.37 -0.91
N THR A 211 -3.58 2.04 -0.41
CA THR A 211 -4.84 2.31 -1.10
C THR A 211 -5.74 3.25 -0.31
N ALA A 212 -6.36 4.18 -1.03
CA ALA A 212 -7.39 5.07 -0.50
C ALA A 212 -8.79 4.43 -0.57
N ASP A 213 -9.69 4.89 0.29
CA ASP A 213 -11.08 4.46 0.29
C ASP A 213 -11.75 4.79 -1.04
N ARG A 214 -12.55 3.84 -1.56
CA ARG A 214 -13.34 3.97 -2.80
C ARG A 214 -12.53 4.29 -4.08
N VAL A 215 -11.21 4.14 -4.06
CA VAL A 215 -10.36 4.27 -5.26
C VAL A 215 -10.03 2.87 -5.81
N PRO A 216 -10.65 2.43 -6.91
CA PRO A 216 -10.42 1.11 -7.46
C PRO A 216 -9.03 0.99 -8.11
N SER A 217 -8.41 -0.17 -7.90
CA SER A 217 -7.19 -0.56 -8.61
C SER A 217 -7.20 -2.06 -8.85
N ALA A 218 -7.72 -2.46 -10.02
CA ALA A 218 -7.66 -3.85 -10.47
C ALA A 218 -6.22 -4.40 -10.50
N PRO A 219 -5.19 -3.65 -10.95
CA PRO A 219 -3.82 -4.15 -10.91
C PRO A 219 -3.29 -4.46 -9.51
N LEU A 220 -3.68 -3.69 -8.47
CA LEU A 220 -3.30 -4.00 -7.10
C LEU A 220 -4.12 -5.15 -6.51
N PHE A 221 -5.39 -5.28 -6.92
CA PHE A 221 -6.23 -6.41 -6.52
C PHE A 221 -5.64 -7.72 -7.07
N ASP A 222 -5.33 -7.74 -8.36
CA ASP A 222 -4.74 -8.90 -9.04
C ASP A 222 -3.33 -9.22 -8.48
N LEU A 223 -2.59 -8.21 -7.99
CA LEU A 223 -1.32 -8.40 -7.27
C LEU A 223 -1.52 -9.15 -5.94
N LEU A 224 -2.47 -8.69 -5.12
CA LEU A 224 -2.78 -9.30 -3.82
C LEU A 224 -3.29 -10.72 -4.00
N GLU A 225 -4.23 -10.93 -4.92
CA GLU A 225 -4.78 -12.25 -5.24
C GLU A 225 -3.68 -13.23 -5.68
N SER A 226 -2.78 -12.79 -6.57
CA SER A 226 -1.66 -13.62 -7.02
C SER A 226 -0.71 -14.00 -5.88
N ALA A 227 -0.40 -13.06 -4.99
CA ALA A 227 0.45 -13.33 -3.83
C ALA A 227 -0.19 -14.35 -2.87
N LEU A 228 -1.48 -14.19 -2.55
CA LEU A 228 -2.19 -15.14 -1.68
C LEU A 228 -2.28 -16.53 -2.32
N ARG A 229 -2.59 -16.60 -3.61
CA ARG A 229 -2.63 -17.87 -4.36
C ARG A 229 -1.27 -18.56 -4.36
N SER A 230 -0.18 -17.83 -4.56
CA SER A 230 1.17 -18.42 -4.56
C SER A 230 1.64 -18.86 -3.17
N LEU A 231 1.26 -18.13 -2.12
CA LEU A 231 1.49 -18.56 -0.73
C LEU A 231 0.75 -19.89 -0.45
N ASP A 232 -0.52 -19.98 -0.85
CA ASP A 232 -1.32 -21.20 -0.70
C ASP A 232 -0.77 -22.36 -1.53
N ALA A 233 -0.21 -22.09 -2.71
CA ALA A 233 0.45 -23.10 -3.55
C ALA A 233 1.83 -23.55 -3.00
N GLY A 234 2.25 -23.09 -1.82
CA GLY A 234 3.50 -23.50 -1.19
C GLY A 234 4.74 -22.74 -1.67
N THR A 235 4.57 -21.62 -2.37
CA THR A 235 5.71 -20.77 -2.73
C THR A 235 6.32 -20.16 -1.47
N SER A 236 7.65 -20.07 -1.45
CA SER A 236 8.41 -19.51 -0.32
C SER A 236 7.90 -18.13 0.09
N ALA A 237 7.36 -18.01 1.31
CA ALA A 237 6.80 -16.75 1.81
C ALA A 237 7.80 -15.57 1.77
N PRO A 238 9.09 -15.73 2.14
CA PRO A 238 10.09 -14.69 1.93
C PRO A 238 10.17 -14.20 0.48
N VAL A 239 10.11 -15.11 -0.50
CA VAL A 239 10.16 -14.73 -1.92
C VAL A 239 8.89 -13.97 -2.31
N VAL A 240 7.71 -14.50 -1.98
CA VAL A 240 6.44 -13.86 -2.30
C VAL A 240 6.36 -12.46 -1.68
N CYS A 241 6.73 -12.29 -0.41
CA CYS A 241 6.69 -10.98 0.24
C CYS A 241 7.65 -9.98 -0.42
N ARG A 242 8.91 -10.36 -0.73
CA ARG A 242 9.86 -9.41 -1.38
C ARG A 242 9.47 -9.09 -2.82
N TRP A 243 8.91 -10.05 -3.55
CA TRP A 243 8.32 -9.81 -4.86
C TRP A 243 7.15 -8.83 -4.75
N PHE A 244 6.22 -9.09 -3.81
CA PHE A 244 5.05 -8.26 -3.59
C PHE A 244 5.43 -6.82 -3.24
N ASP A 245 6.39 -6.61 -2.36
CA ASP A 245 6.87 -5.26 -1.98
C ASP A 245 7.33 -4.45 -3.20
N LEU A 246 8.17 -5.05 -4.05
CA LEU A 246 8.72 -4.39 -5.24
C LEU A 246 7.62 -4.06 -6.25
N HIS A 247 6.70 -5.00 -6.49
CA HIS A 247 5.60 -4.81 -7.44
C HIS A 247 4.54 -3.85 -6.91
N LEU A 248 4.30 -3.83 -5.60
CA LEU A 248 3.44 -2.83 -4.97
C LEU A 248 4.04 -1.43 -5.09
N LEU A 249 5.32 -1.28 -4.76
CA LEU A 249 6.04 -0.02 -4.88
C LEU A 249 6.03 0.48 -6.33
N ASP A 250 6.31 -0.38 -7.31
CA ASP A 250 6.30 -0.04 -8.73
C ASP A 250 4.92 0.41 -9.22
N ARG A 251 3.87 -0.39 -8.95
CA ARG A 251 2.49 -0.08 -9.35
C ARG A 251 1.92 1.14 -8.63
N SER A 252 2.49 1.51 -7.49
CA SER A 252 2.10 2.70 -6.73
C SER A 252 2.94 3.95 -7.07
N GLY A 253 3.88 3.85 -8.02
CA GLY A 253 4.70 4.97 -8.46
C GLY A 253 5.95 5.25 -7.61
N PHE A 254 6.30 4.35 -6.69
CA PHE A 254 7.45 4.44 -5.78
C PHE A 254 8.54 3.41 -6.10
N ARG A 255 8.68 3.05 -7.38
CA ARG A 255 9.69 2.08 -7.84
C ARG A 255 11.10 2.49 -7.35
N PRO A 256 11.82 1.63 -6.61
CA PRO A 256 13.19 1.94 -6.23
C PRO A 256 14.12 1.90 -7.45
N GLU A 257 15.07 2.83 -7.51
CA GLU A 257 16.14 2.83 -8.51
C GLU A 257 17.19 1.77 -8.15
N LEU A 258 17.33 0.77 -9.02
CA LEU A 258 18.26 -0.35 -8.85
C LEU A 258 19.33 -0.41 -9.93
N GLY A 259 19.22 0.34 -11.03
CA GLY A 259 20.09 0.23 -12.20
C GLY A 259 21.29 1.17 -12.14
N VAL A 260 21.05 2.42 -11.73
CA VAL A 260 22.07 3.45 -11.56
C VAL A 260 22.05 4.00 -10.13
N CYS A 261 23.09 4.75 -9.74
CA CYS A 261 23.09 5.43 -8.45
C CYS A 261 21.93 6.42 -8.39
N ALA A 262 21.06 6.28 -7.39
CA ALA A 262 19.89 7.14 -7.22
C ALA A 262 20.27 8.62 -7.02
N GLN A 263 21.47 8.90 -6.51
CA GLN A 263 21.94 10.26 -6.25
C GLN A 263 22.73 10.89 -7.40
N CYS A 264 23.75 10.21 -7.95
CA CYS A 264 24.61 10.79 -8.99
C CYS A 264 24.32 10.28 -10.41
N ARG A 265 23.36 9.34 -10.55
CA ARG A 265 22.93 8.73 -11.82
C ARG A 265 24.00 7.95 -12.60
N LYS A 266 25.21 7.79 -12.04
CA LYS A 266 26.26 6.95 -12.62
C LYS A 266 25.93 5.45 -12.48
N PRO A 267 26.41 4.58 -13.40
CA PRO A 267 26.25 3.14 -13.27
C PRO A 267 26.76 2.62 -11.92
N LEU A 268 26.03 1.66 -11.34
CA LEU A 268 26.43 0.99 -10.11
C LEU A 268 27.52 -0.06 -10.43
N ALA A 269 28.64 0.00 -9.71
CA ALA A 269 29.68 -1.01 -9.80
C ALA A 269 29.19 -2.35 -9.21
N GLU A 270 29.77 -3.46 -9.67
CA GLU A 270 29.59 -4.79 -9.05
C GLU A 270 30.38 -4.92 -7.74
N ALA A 271 30.09 -4.04 -6.80
CA ALA A 271 30.64 -4.01 -5.46
C ALA A 271 29.51 -3.84 -4.44
N THR A 272 29.83 -3.95 -3.15
CA THR A 272 28.88 -3.58 -2.08
C THR A 272 28.55 -2.11 -2.21
N ASN A 273 27.31 -1.81 -2.59
CA ASN A 273 26.76 -0.46 -2.68
C ASN A 273 26.03 -0.14 -1.36
N ALA A 274 25.24 0.93 -1.33
CA ALA A 274 24.38 1.22 -0.20
C ALA A 274 22.91 1.37 -0.62
N TRP A 275 22.02 1.03 0.29
CA TRP A 275 20.58 1.26 0.20
C TRP A 275 20.22 2.54 0.95
N GLU A 276 19.61 3.50 0.26
CA GLU A 276 19.22 4.78 0.82
C GLU A 276 17.79 5.12 0.38
N PRO A 277 16.78 4.84 1.24
CA PRO A 277 15.39 5.15 0.95
C PRO A 277 15.15 6.61 0.58
N ALA A 278 15.82 7.56 1.24
CA ALA A 278 15.63 8.98 0.98
C ALA A 278 16.14 9.40 -0.40
N ALA A 279 17.14 8.70 -0.93
CA ALA A 279 17.63 8.89 -2.29
C ALA A 279 16.78 8.17 -3.35
N GLY A 280 15.82 7.33 -2.94
CA GLY A 280 14.96 6.57 -3.84
C GLY A 280 15.51 5.22 -4.29
N GLY A 281 16.51 4.66 -3.60
CA GLY A 281 16.99 3.30 -3.87
C GLY A 281 18.47 3.10 -3.60
N VAL A 282 19.20 2.57 -4.58
CA VAL A 282 20.61 2.21 -4.41
C VAL A 282 21.52 3.39 -4.72
N ILE A 283 22.48 3.68 -3.85
CA ILE A 283 23.53 4.68 -4.09
C ILE A 283 24.90 4.00 -4.22
N CYS A 284 25.76 4.56 -5.07
CA CYS A 284 27.11 4.03 -5.28
C CYS A 284 28.02 4.31 -4.08
N VAL A 285 29.11 3.54 -3.97
CA VAL A 285 30.13 3.66 -2.91
C VAL A 285 30.61 5.10 -2.70
N ALA A 286 30.84 5.85 -3.79
CA ALA A 286 31.31 7.23 -3.71
C ALA A 286 30.27 8.22 -3.16
N CYS A 287 28.98 7.96 -3.38
CA CYS A 287 27.91 8.76 -2.77
C CYS A 287 27.68 8.33 -1.31
N ALA A 288 27.74 7.02 -1.05
CA ALA A 288 27.62 6.46 0.29
C ALA A 288 28.70 6.98 1.25
N ALA A 289 29.94 7.15 0.79
CA ALA A 289 31.06 7.68 1.58
C ALA A 289 30.86 9.12 2.08
N ARG A 290 29.85 9.85 1.59
CA ARG A 290 29.51 11.21 2.03
C ARG A 290 28.49 11.24 3.15
N LEU A 291 27.93 10.09 3.51
CA LEU A 291 26.90 9.95 4.55
C LEU A 291 27.53 9.32 5.79
N SER A 292 27.12 9.78 6.97
CA SER A 292 27.60 9.26 8.25
C SER A 292 27.14 7.83 8.51
N TYR A 293 25.97 7.46 7.99
CA TYR A 293 25.38 6.14 8.13
C TYR A 293 24.76 5.72 6.82
N VAL A 294 25.05 4.50 6.41
CA VAL A 294 24.47 3.87 5.22
C VAL A 294 24.17 2.41 5.52
N ALA A 295 23.11 1.89 4.91
CA ALA A 295 22.81 0.46 4.98
C ALA A 295 23.54 -0.24 3.82
N PRO A 296 24.56 -1.09 4.07
CA PRO A 296 25.26 -1.78 2.98
C PRO A 296 24.31 -2.68 2.20
N LEU A 297 24.46 -2.69 0.88
CA LEU A 297 23.73 -3.57 -0.03
C LEU A 297 24.73 -4.43 -0.77
N SER A 298 24.72 -5.73 -0.47
CA SER A 298 25.57 -6.73 -1.10
C SER A 298 25.24 -6.86 -2.59
N VAL A 299 26.24 -7.30 -3.37
CA VAL A 299 26.05 -7.58 -4.80
C VAL A 299 24.92 -8.61 -5.01
N ARG A 300 24.83 -9.61 -4.12
CA ARG A 300 23.80 -10.65 -4.19
C ARG A 300 22.41 -10.11 -3.91
N ALA A 301 22.26 -9.21 -2.93
CA ALA A 301 21.00 -8.53 -2.68
C ALA A 301 20.59 -7.63 -3.84
N LEU A 302 21.50 -6.83 -4.40
CA LEU A 302 21.21 -5.99 -5.57
C LEU A 302 20.75 -6.82 -6.78
N LYS A 303 21.45 -7.91 -7.09
CA LYS A 303 21.06 -8.83 -8.18
C LYS A 303 19.68 -9.45 -7.92
N SER A 304 19.40 -9.85 -6.68
CA SER A 304 18.11 -10.42 -6.28
C SER A 304 16.96 -9.42 -6.37
N LEU A 305 17.15 -8.19 -5.91
CA LEU A 305 16.15 -7.12 -6.05
C LEU A 305 15.82 -6.83 -7.52
N ARG A 306 16.85 -6.74 -8.37
CA ARG A 306 16.67 -6.55 -9.82
C ARG A 306 15.89 -7.70 -10.44
N TYR A 307 16.23 -8.94 -10.08
CA TYR A 307 15.55 -10.14 -10.54
C TYR A 307 14.07 -10.13 -10.15
N LEU A 308 13.77 -9.91 -8.86
CA LEU A 308 12.40 -9.88 -8.35
C LEU A 308 11.56 -8.76 -8.97
N LEU A 309 12.14 -7.59 -9.21
CA LEU A 309 11.43 -6.43 -9.76
C LEU A 309 10.94 -6.65 -11.20
N VAL A 310 11.68 -7.41 -12.01
CA VAL A 310 11.34 -7.64 -13.43
C VAL A 310 10.67 -8.97 -13.70
N SER A 311 10.68 -9.88 -12.73
CA SER A 311 10.10 -11.22 -12.86
C SER A 311 8.61 -11.23 -12.54
N ASP A 312 7.85 -12.05 -13.24
CA ASP A 312 6.56 -12.54 -12.73
C ASP A 312 6.78 -13.45 -11.51
N LEU A 313 5.69 -13.82 -10.84
CA LEU A 313 5.77 -14.56 -9.58
C LEU A 313 6.27 -16.00 -9.78
N ASP A 314 5.93 -16.65 -10.88
CA ASP A 314 6.38 -18.01 -11.20
C ASP A 314 7.89 -18.06 -11.48
N THR A 315 8.42 -17.05 -12.17
CA THR A 315 9.85 -16.88 -12.36
C THR A 315 10.52 -16.54 -11.03
N ALA A 316 9.98 -15.57 -10.28
CA ALA A 316 10.49 -15.16 -8.98
C ALA A 316 10.60 -16.35 -7.98
N ALA A 317 9.66 -17.30 -8.03
CA ALA A 317 9.63 -18.50 -7.19
C ALA A 317 10.87 -19.39 -7.32
N ARG A 318 11.64 -19.25 -8.41
CA ARG A 318 12.91 -19.98 -8.62
C ARG A 318 14.05 -19.40 -7.79
N LEU A 319 13.92 -18.17 -7.29
CA LEU A 319 14.94 -17.55 -6.45
C LEU A 319 15.05 -18.29 -5.12
N ARG A 320 16.26 -18.76 -4.81
CA ARG A 320 16.57 -19.34 -3.50
C ARG A 320 17.12 -18.26 -2.58
N LEU A 321 16.40 -18.02 -1.49
CA LEU A 321 16.81 -17.10 -0.44
C LEU A 321 17.30 -17.92 0.76
N ASP A 322 18.61 -17.86 1.03
CA ASP A 322 19.11 -18.25 2.35
C ASP A 322 18.75 -17.19 3.41
N ALA A 323 18.93 -17.53 4.68
CA ALA A 323 18.54 -16.67 5.80
C ALA A 323 19.24 -15.29 5.75
N THR A 324 20.52 -15.25 5.37
CA THR A 324 21.30 -14.01 5.31
C THR A 324 20.78 -13.08 4.22
N LEU A 325 20.59 -13.61 3.00
CA LEU A 325 20.03 -12.83 1.88
C LEU A 325 18.60 -12.40 2.17
N GLY A 326 17.77 -13.33 2.67
CA GLY A 326 16.38 -13.07 3.01
C GLY A 326 16.27 -11.93 4.01
N HIS A 327 17.09 -11.94 5.07
CA HIS A 327 17.09 -10.87 6.08
C HIS A 327 17.63 -9.53 5.54
N GLU A 328 18.65 -9.56 4.68
CA GLU A 328 19.16 -8.34 4.04
C GLU A 328 18.10 -7.68 3.15
N LEU A 329 17.49 -8.45 2.24
CA LEU A 329 16.38 -7.98 1.41
C LEU A 329 15.21 -7.50 2.27
N ASP A 330 14.95 -8.22 3.37
CA ASP A 330 13.84 -7.91 4.24
C ASP A 330 13.98 -6.53 4.88
N ARG A 331 15.14 -6.28 5.47
CA ARG A 331 15.51 -5.02 6.09
C ARG A 331 15.42 -3.84 5.12
N HIS A 332 15.97 -3.99 3.92
CA HIS A 332 16.03 -2.91 2.91
C HIS A 332 14.65 -2.53 2.37
N LEU A 333 13.83 -3.52 1.98
CA LEU A 333 12.49 -3.25 1.47
C LEU A 333 11.56 -2.72 2.55
N ARG A 334 11.63 -3.25 3.78
CA ARG A 334 10.86 -2.70 4.90
C ARG A 334 11.25 -1.26 5.22
N ALA A 335 12.54 -0.93 5.21
CA ALA A 335 12.99 0.45 5.40
C ALA A 335 12.45 1.38 4.30
N PHE A 336 12.45 0.91 3.05
CA PHE A 336 11.92 1.67 1.92
C PHE A 336 10.40 1.86 2.00
N LEU A 337 9.65 0.80 2.29
CA LEU A 337 8.20 0.86 2.49
C LEU A 337 7.84 1.83 3.63
N ARG A 338 8.55 1.77 4.76
CA ARG A 338 8.37 2.68 5.90
C ARG A 338 8.62 4.13 5.52
N TYR A 339 9.65 4.40 4.72
CA TYR A 339 9.94 5.74 4.20
C TYR A 339 8.80 6.25 3.30
N VAL A 340 8.26 5.39 2.43
CA VAL A 340 7.17 5.76 1.51
C VAL A 340 5.84 6.00 2.23
N ILE A 341 5.48 5.15 3.20
CA ILE A 341 4.19 5.24 3.92
C ILE A 341 4.25 6.09 5.19
N ASP A 342 5.44 6.57 5.57
CA ASP A 342 5.74 7.31 6.80
C ASP A 342 5.18 6.66 8.08
N ARG A 343 5.14 5.32 8.11
CA ARG A 343 4.56 4.53 9.21
C ARG A 343 5.20 3.15 9.31
N ASP A 344 5.23 2.58 10.51
CA ASP A 344 5.71 1.22 10.75
C ASP A 344 4.69 0.16 10.34
N ILE A 345 5.12 -0.91 9.67
CA ILE A 345 4.28 -2.05 9.26
C ILE A 345 4.10 -2.98 10.47
N ALA A 346 2.88 -3.19 10.94
CA ALA A 346 2.63 -3.91 12.19
C ALA A 346 2.87 -5.43 12.04
N THR A 347 2.38 -6.02 10.96
CA THR A 347 2.54 -7.44 10.61
C THR A 347 3.99 -7.83 10.36
N ALA A 348 4.83 -6.88 9.96
CA ALA A 348 6.26 -7.07 9.82
C ALA A 348 6.89 -7.50 11.16
N ARG A 349 6.47 -6.86 12.27
CA ARG A 349 6.93 -7.19 13.62
C ARG A 349 6.47 -8.59 14.04
N LEU A 350 5.22 -8.94 13.76
CA LEU A 350 4.69 -10.29 14.00
C LEU A 350 5.52 -11.36 13.25
N MET A 351 5.86 -11.11 11.98
CA MET A 351 6.70 -12.04 11.21
C MET A 351 8.10 -12.22 11.83
N ASP A 352 8.64 -11.20 12.49
CA ASP A 352 9.92 -11.28 13.18
C ASP A 352 9.78 -12.12 14.46
N GLU A 353 8.75 -11.86 15.28
CA GLU A 353 8.45 -12.66 16.48
C GLU A 353 8.26 -14.15 16.16
N LEU A 354 7.53 -14.48 15.09
CA LEU A 354 7.33 -15.85 14.64
C LEU A 354 8.63 -16.52 14.16
N ARG A 355 9.56 -15.74 13.60
CA ARG A 355 10.87 -16.24 13.18
C ARG A 355 11.74 -16.56 14.40
N ASP A 356 11.68 -15.71 15.42
CA ASP A 356 12.45 -15.87 16.65
C ASP A 356 11.96 -17.09 17.46
N LEU A 357 10.65 -17.33 17.50
CA LEU A 357 10.06 -18.53 18.13
C LEU A 357 10.48 -19.85 17.47
N LYS A 358 10.80 -19.83 16.17
CA LYS A 358 11.22 -21.03 15.41
C LYS A 358 12.71 -21.33 15.51
N GLN A 359 13.54 -20.39 15.96
CA GLN A 359 14.95 -20.65 16.19
C GLN A 359 15.08 -21.39 17.53
N PRO A 360 15.74 -22.56 17.60
CA PRO A 360 16.00 -23.19 18.89
C PRO A 360 16.78 -22.18 19.75
N ALA A 361 16.32 -21.99 20.99
CA ALA A 361 17.02 -21.16 21.96
C ALA A 361 18.50 -21.58 21.95
N ARG A 362 19.39 -20.66 21.56
CA ARG A 362 20.83 -20.89 21.68
C ARG A 362 21.11 -20.99 23.17
N VAL A 363 21.13 -22.21 23.70
CA VAL A 363 21.65 -22.48 25.03
C VAL A 363 23.15 -22.21 24.94
N SER A 364 23.54 -21.11 25.57
CA SER A 364 24.92 -20.62 25.72
C SER A 364 25.78 -21.57 26.52
#